data_AF-A0A1G1E0W2-F1
#
_entry.id   AF-A0A1G1E0W2-F1
#
_cell.length_a   1.000
_cell.length_b   1.000
_cell.length_c   1.000
_cell.angle_alpha   90.00
_cell.angle_beta   90.00
_cell.angle_gamma   90.00
#
_symmetry.space_group_name_H-M   'P 1'
#
loop_
_entity.id
_entity.type
_entity.pdbx_description
1 polymer ?
#
loop_
_entity_poly.entity_id
_entity_poly.type
_entity_poly.pdbx_seq_one_letter_code
_entity_poly.pdbx_strand_id
1 'polypeptide(L)'
;MLKKTVSDSLAKNQCKKYLENLGFENLHPARGNSCDLIGYKNNQQYFFEIKYSSKSHGDFFGCVMFTELFQALSNKKNYFFVICRGNMKNLDNWFYQIFTVEQFFEFCTLTTPICHYRLIVESNGNLKRANIGKKSVMATEKMILDIWKKFREWKPK
;
A
#
# COMPACT_ATOMS: atom_id res chain seq x y z
N MET A 1 22.90 19.33 -1.23
CA MET A 1 21.89 19.22 -0.14
C MET A 1 21.61 17.74 0.11
N LEU A 2 21.89 17.25 1.32
CA LEU A 2 21.51 15.89 1.72
C LEU A 2 19.98 15.77 1.73
N LYS A 3 19.44 14.85 0.94
CA LYS A 3 18.01 14.57 0.87
C LYS A 3 17.57 14.00 2.22
N LYS A 4 16.93 14.82 3.06
CA LYS A 4 16.42 14.39 4.37
C LYS A 4 15.34 13.33 4.13
N THR A 5 15.55 12.11 4.62
CA THR A 5 14.55 11.05 4.58
C THR A 5 13.31 11.51 5.33
N VAL A 6 12.17 11.56 4.66
CA VAL A 6 10.89 11.88 5.29
C VAL A 6 10.45 10.63 6.05
N SER A 7 10.35 10.73 7.37
CA SER A 7 9.85 9.65 8.22
C SER A 7 8.40 9.33 7.86
N ASP A 8 8.09 8.06 7.64
CA ASP A 8 6.74 7.55 7.40
C ASP A 8 5.90 7.45 8.69
N SER A 9 6.52 7.60 9.87
CA SER A 9 5.86 7.50 11.17
C SER A 9 4.64 8.41 11.32
N LEU A 10 4.70 9.63 10.79
CA LEU A 10 3.57 10.55 10.79
C LEU A 10 2.40 9.98 9.99
N ALA A 11 2.66 9.46 8.79
CA ALA A 11 1.64 8.89 7.93
C ALA A 11 1.00 7.66 8.59
N LYS A 12 1.80 6.83 9.27
CA LYS A 12 1.33 5.67 10.04
C LYS A 12 0.39 6.07 11.16
N ASN A 13 0.75 7.09 11.94
CA ASN A 13 -0.10 7.60 13.02
C ASN A 13 -1.40 8.23 12.50
N GLN A 14 -1.36 8.93 11.36
CA GLN A 14 -2.54 9.52 10.75
C GLN A 14 -3.48 8.48 10.16
N CYS A 15 -2.95 7.50 9.44
CA CYS A 15 -3.74 6.37 8.95
C CYS A 15 -4.36 5.58 10.10
N LYS A 16 -3.65 5.39 11.22
CA LYS A 16 -4.21 4.76 12.41
C LYS A 16 -5.49 5.50 12.87
N LYS A 17 -5.43 6.81 13.08
CA LYS A 17 -6.60 7.62 13.48
C LYS A 17 -7.73 7.55 12.47
N TYR A 18 -7.40 7.64 11.18
CA TYR A 18 -8.38 7.53 10.10
C TYR A 18 -9.09 6.17 10.13
N LEU A 19 -8.36 5.07 10.30
CA LEU A 19 -8.92 3.73 10.38
C LEU A 19 -9.74 3.51 11.67
N GLU A 20 -9.32 4.09 12.80
CA GLU A 20 -10.10 4.10 14.04
C GLU A 20 -11.47 4.76 13.84
N ASN A 21 -11.51 5.90 13.13
CA ASN A 21 -12.76 6.58 12.79
C ASN A 21 -13.67 5.77 11.84
N LEU A 22 -13.11 4.81 11.09
CA LEU A 22 -13.88 3.86 10.28
C LEU A 22 -14.35 2.62 11.07
N GLY A 23 -14.10 2.59 12.39
CA GLY A 23 -14.52 1.51 13.28
C GLY A 23 -13.57 0.32 13.31
N PHE A 24 -12.29 0.50 12.95
CA PHE A 24 -11.25 -0.49 13.26
C PHE A 24 -10.69 -0.24 14.66
N GLU A 25 -10.49 -1.30 15.42
CA GLU A 25 -10.12 -1.27 16.82
C GLU A 25 -8.74 -1.89 17.03
N ASN A 26 -8.11 -1.56 18.15
CA ASN A 26 -6.83 -2.13 18.59
C ASN A 26 -5.71 -2.04 17.53
N LEU A 27 -5.66 -0.94 16.77
CA LEU A 27 -4.66 -0.72 15.72
C LEU A 27 -3.24 -0.53 16.29
N HIS A 28 -2.29 -1.33 15.83
CA HIS A 28 -0.89 -1.31 16.28
C HIS A 28 0.10 -1.61 15.15
N PRO A 29 1.36 -1.14 15.25
CA PRO A 29 2.41 -1.44 14.27
C PRO A 29 2.70 -2.95 14.18
N ALA A 30 2.76 -3.46 12.96
CA ALA A 30 2.95 -4.89 12.70
C ALA A 30 4.44 -5.27 12.65
N ARG A 31 5.17 -5.11 13.78
CA ARG A 31 6.60 -5.41 13.85
C ARG A 31 6.89 -6.86 13.41
N GLY A 32 7.78 -7.03 12.44
CA GLY A 32 8.16 -8.34 11.91
C GLY A 32 7.19 -8.94 10.88
N ASN A 33 6.13 -8.23 10.51
CA ASN A 33 5.24 -8.58 9.40
C ASN A 33 5.56 -7.70 8.18
N SER A 34 5.18 -8.16 6.98
CA SER A 34 5.25 -7.37 5.73
C SER A 34 4.01 -6.50 5.55
N CYS A 35 3.54 -5.86 6.62
CA CYS A 35 2.52 -4.81 6.62
C CYS A 35 2.86 -3.73 7.66
N ASP A 36 2.19 -2.58 7.60
CA ASP A 36 2.47 -1.46 8.52
C ASP A 36 1.65 -1.52 9.81
N LEU A 37 0.34 -1.79 9.69
CA LEU A 37 -0.59 -1.84 10.82
C LEU A 37 -1.43 -3.12 10.81
N ILE A 38 -1.74 -3.61 12.00
CA ILE A 38 -2.73 -4.65 12.25
C ILE A 38 -3.82 -4.08 13.15
N GLY A 39 -5.08 -4.40 12.86
CA GLY A 39 -6.23 -4.03 13.68
C GLY A 39 -7.35 -5.06 13.60
N TYR A 40 -8.47 -4.78 14.27
CA TYR A 40 -9.61 -5.68 14.33
C TYR A 40 -10.90 -4.93 14.00
N LYS A 41 -11.88 -5.62 13.42
CA LYS A 41 -13.25 -5.12 13.27
C LYS A 41 -14.20 -6.31 13.22
N ASN A 42 -15.30 -6.27 13.98
CA ASN A 42 -16.24 -7.39 14.10
C ASN A 42 -15.54 -8.72 14.43
N ASN A 43 -14.58 -8.70 15.36
CA ASN A 43 -13.77 -9.84 15.79
C ASN A 43 -12.88 -10.49 14.69
N GLN A 44 -12.73 -9.83 13.53
CA GLN A 44 -11.86 -10.26 12.45
C GLN A 44 -10.59 -9.41 12.43
N GLN A 45 -9.43 -10.04 12.24
CA GLN A 45 -8.15 -9.35 12.09
C GLN A 45 -7.98 -8.81 10.67
N TYR A 46 -7.48 -7.58 10.56
CA TYR A 46 -7.18 -6.87 9.32
C TYR A 46 -5.75 -6.36 9.28
N PHE A 47 -5.20 -6.27 8.08
CA PHE A 47 -3.84 -5.86 7.79
C PHE A 47 -3.85 -4.64 6.86
N PHE A 48 -3.00 -3.65 7.14
CA PHE A 48 -2.93 -2.42 6.37
C PHE A 48 -1.49 -2.11 5.98
N GLU A 49 -1.30 -1.90 4.69
CA GLU A 49 -0.06 -1.39 4.10
C GLU A 49 -0.23 0.08 3.71
N ILE A 50 0.63 0.97 4.19
CA ILE A 50 0.49 2.41 4.01
C ILE A 50 1.46 2.89 2.94
N LYS A 51 0.91 3.47 1.87
CA LYS A 51 1.65 4.02 0.75
C LYS A 51 1.52 5.54 0.75
N TYR A 52 2.46 6.19 1.45
CA TYR A 52 2.49 7.65 1.64
C TYR A 52 3.17 8.39 0.48
N SER A 53 2.58 9.52 0.07
CA SER A 53 3.23 10.50 -0.82
C SER A 53 3.47 11.81 -0.08
N SER A 54 4.72 12.28 -0.11
CA SER A 54 5.12 13.58 0.45
C SER A 54 4.82 14.76 -0.47
N LYS A 55 4.37 14.52 -1.71
CA LYS A 55 3.97 15.59 -2.63
C LYS A 55 2.71 16.26 -2.07
N SER A 56 2.55 17.58 -2.20
CA SER A 56 1.32 18.27 -1.80
C SER A 56 0.16 18.07 -2.78
N HIS A 57 0.45 17.85 -4.05
CA HIS A 57 -0.54 17.67 -5.13
C HIS A 57 -0.03 16.69 -6.21
N GLY A 58 -0.91 16.34 -7.15
CA GLY A 58 -0.62 15.48 -8.31
C GLY A 58 -0.68 13.97 -8.02
N ASP A 59 -0.14 13.20 -8.95
CA ASP A 59 -0.27 11.75 -9.00
C ASP A 59 0.58 11.01 -7.95
N PHE A 60 0.14 9.80 -7.62
CA PHE A 60 0.85 8.87 -6.74
C PHE A 60 1.72 7.93 -7.57
N PHE A 61 2.95 7.77 -7.11
CA PHE A 61 3.92 6.83 -7.65
C PHE A 61 4.75 6.26 -6.50
N GLY A 62 4.96 4.95 -6.51
CA GLY A 62 5.85 4.32 -5.56
C GLY A 62 6.07 2.84 -5.84
N CYS A 63 6.73 2.19 -4.90
CA CYS A 63 7.12 0.80 -4.99
C CYS A 63 6.35 -0.04 -3.96
N VAL A 64 6.12 -1.30 -4.30
CA VAL A 64 5.59 -2.32 -3.39
C VAL A 64 6.45 -3.58 -3.55
N MET A 65 6.93 -4.09 -2.43
CA MET A 65 7.82 -5.24 -2.41
C MET A 65 7.02 -6.53 -2.65
N PHE A 66 7.63 -7.54 -3.28
CA PHE A 66 6.95 -8.83 -3.48
C PHE A 66 6.58 -9.53 -2.17
N THR A 67 7.32 -9.29 -1.09
CA THR A 67 7.00 -9.80 0.26
C THR A 67 5.69 -9.20 0.79
N GLU A 68 5.47 -7.90 0.58
CA GLU A 68 4.20 -7.21 0.91
C GLU A 68 3.06 -7.78 0.07
N LEU A 69 3.27 -7.93 -1.25
CA LEU A 69 2.25 -8.49 -2.15
C LEU A 69 1.92 -9.96 -1.83
N PHE A 70 2.91 -10.77 -1.45
CA PHE A 70 2.68 -12.15 -1.03
C PHE A 70 1.83 -12.21 0.25
N GLN A 71 2.13 -11.37 1.24
CA GLN A 71 1.32 -11.31 2.46
C GLN A 71 -0.11 -10.84 2.14
N ALA A 72 -0.25 -9.85 1.26
CA ALA A 72 -1.54 -9.35 0.81
C ALA A 72 -2.38 -10.45 0.15
N LEU A 73 -1.79 -11.21 -0.79
CA LEU A 73 -2.47 -12.32 -1.45
C LEU A 73 -2.83 -13.46 -0.48
N SER A 74 -1.97 -13.73 0.50
CA SER A 74 -2.25 -14.76 1.53
C SER A 74 -3.39 -14.37 2.47
N ASN A 75 -3.69 -13.08 2.58
CA ASN A 75 -4.72 -12.52 3.47
C ASN A 75 -5.76 -11.69 2.69
N LYS A 76 -6.01 -12.05 1.43
CA LYS A 76 -6.66 -11.20 0.42
C LYS A 76 -7.93 -10.47 0.88
N LYS A 77 -8.79 -11.17 1.63
CA LYS A 77 -10.07 -10.65 2.13
C LYS A 77 -9.93 -9.59 3.23
N ASN A 78 -8.83 -9.62 3.97
CA ASN A 78 -8.62 -8.78 5.16
C ASN A 78 -7.39 -7.88 5.05
N TYR A 79 -6.74 -7.85 3.88
CA TYR A 79 -5.56 -7.04 3.63
C TYR A 79 -5.93 -5.84 2.75
N PHE A 80 -5.52 -4.66 3.18
CA PHE A 80 -5.82 -3.41 2.48
C PHE A 80 -4.56 -2.58 2.25
N PHE A 81 -4.55 -1.86 1.13
CA PHE A 81 -3.57 -0.81 0.86
C PHE A 81 -4.21 0.55 1.13
N VAL A 82 -3.53 1.39 1.89
CA VAL A 82 -3.96 2.76 2.21
C VAL A 82 -3.06 3.73 1.47
N ILE A 83 -3.59 4.36 0.42
CA ILE A 83 -2.92 5.47 -0.24
C ILE A 83 -3.22 6.74 0.54
N CYS A 84 -2.18 7.44 0.99
CA CYS A 84 -2.37 8.66 1.76
C CYS A 84 -1.39 9.77 1.40
N ARG A 85 -1.82 11.00 1.65
CA ARG A 85 -1.02 12.21 1.48
C ARG A 85 -1.53 13.28 2.42
N GLY A 86 -0.61 14.02 3.01
CA GLY A 86 -0.93 15.17 3.84
C GLY A 86 0.32 15.83 4.39
N ASN A 87 0.13 16.84 5.23
CA ASN A 87 1.20 17.60 5.86
C ASN A 87 1.01 17.67 7.38
N MET A 88 2.08 18.02 8.10
CA MET A 88 2.04 18.16 9.57
C MET A 88 1.23 19.36 10.06
N LYS A 89 0.96 20.35 9.19
CA LYS A 89 0.40 21.64 9.58
C LYS A 89 -1.13 21.62 9.65
N ASN A 90 -1.78 20.72 8.93
CA ASN A 90 -3.23 20.57 8.94
C ASN A 90 -3.59 19.09 8.79
N LEU A 91 -4.02 18.49 9.89
CA LEU A 91 -4.37 17.06 9.97
C LEU A 91 -5.74 16.74 9.37
N ASP A 92 -6.62 17.75 9.26
CA ASP A 92 -7.99 17.59 8.75
C ASP A 92 -8.02 17.51 7.21
N ASN A 93 -6.98 18.01 6.55
CA ASN A 93 -6.86 18.03 5.09
C ASN A 93 -6.03 16.87 4.51
N TRP A 94 -5.98 15.74 5.22
CA TRP A 94 -5.31 14.56 4.69
C TRP A 94 -6.20 13.82 3.68
N PHE A 95 -5.58 13.41 2.58
CA PHE A 95 -6.19 12.51 1.62
C PHE A 95 -5.95 11.06 2.04
N TYR A 96 -7.00 10.25 2.02
CA TYR A 96 -6.95 8.82 2.26
C TYR A 96 -7.81 8.09 1.24
N GLN A 97 -7.29 6.99 0.69
CA GLN A 97 -8.07 6.03 -0.08
C GLN A 97 -7.66 4.61 0.31
N ILE A 98 -8.65 3.79 0.63
CA ILE A 98 -8.46 2.37 0.93
C ILE A 98 -8.74 1.56 -0.34
N PHE A 99 -7.87 0.60 -0.61
CA PHE A 99 -8.02 -0.37 -1.70
C PHE A 99 -7.95 -1.79 -1.16
N THR A 100 -8.83 -2.65 -1.68
CA THR A 100 -8.64 -4.11 -1.62
C THR A 100 -7.38 -4.51 -2.38
N VAL A 101 -6.91 -5.74 -2.15
CA VAL A 101 -5.76 -6.28 -2.88
C VAL A 101 -6.02 -6.27 -4.39
N GLU A 102 -7.19 -6.69 -4.84
CA GLU A 102 -7.57 -6.72 -6.26
C GLU A 102 -7.50 -5.33 -6.88
N GLN A 103 -8.14 -4.34 -6.25
CA GLN A 103 -8.14 -2.96 -6.76
C GLN A 103 -6.73 -2.38 -6.80
N PHE A 104 -5.90 -2.64 -5.79
CA PHE A 104 -4.54 -2.11 -5.77
C PHE A 104 -3.65 -2.71 -6.88
N PHE A 105 -3.85 -3.98 -7.22
CA PHE A 105 -3.12 -4.66 -8.29
C PHE A 105 -3.39 -4.05 -9.67
N GLU A 106 -4.56 -3.46 -9.89
CA GLU A 106 -4.88 -2.76 -11.14
C GLU A 106 -3.92 -1.58 -11.43
N PHE A 107 -3.29 -1.03 -10.39
CA PHE A 107 -2.31 0.05 -10.51
C PHE A 107 -0.87 -0.43 -10.59
N CYS A 108 -0.63 -1.73 -10.39
CA CYS A 108 0.69 -2.30 -10.23
C CYS A 108 1.27 -2.81 -11.55
N THR A 109 2.46 -2.31 -11.89
CA THR A 109 3.29 -2.81 -12.99
C THR A 109 4.48 -3.57 -12.43
N LEU A 110 4.81 -4.69 -13.07
CA LEU A 110 5.95 -5.51 -12.72
C LEU A 110 7.25 -4.77 -13.07
N THR A 111 8.10 -4.61 -12.07
CA THR A 111 9.53 -4.37 -12.22
C THR A 111 10.25 -5.51 -11.48
N THR A 112 11.49 -5.82 -11.80
CA THR A 112 12.23 -6.85 -11.03
C THR A 112 13.18 -6.13 -10.07
N PRO A 113 13.15 -6.39 -8.74
CA PRO A 113 12.34 -7.34 -7.96
C PRO A 113 11.16 -6.70 -7.17
N ILE A 114 10.50 -5.68 -7.72
CA ILE A 114 9.46 -4.87 -7.05
C ILE A 114 8.33 -4.53 -8.01
N CYS A 115 7.11 -4.34 -7.54
CA CYS A 115 6.09 -3.69 -8.37
C CYS A 115 6.15 -2.17 -8.20
N HIS A 116 5.85 -1.45 -9.27
CA HIS A 116 5.56 -0.02 -9.19
C HIS A 116 4.05 0.18 -9.26
N TYR A 117 3.49 0.98 -8.35
CA TYR A 117 2.11 1.45 -8.46
C TYR A 117 2.07 2.86 -9.05
N ARG A 118 1.07 3.14 -9.88
CA ARG A 118 0.84 4.47 -10.48
C ARG A 118 -0.64 4.83 -10.47
N LEU A 119 -1.00 5.87 -9.73
CA LEU A 119 -2.38 6.34 -9.61
C LEU A 119 -2.44 7.81 -10.01
N ILE A 120 -3.30 8.12 -10.98
CA ILE A 120 -3.58 9.47 -11.43
C ILE A 120 -4.73 10.03 -10.60
N VAL A 121 -4.57 11.25 -10.12
CA VAL A 121 -5.65 11.98 -9.43
C VAL A 121 -6.49 12.70 -10.47
N GLU A 122 -7.77 12.39 -10.54
CA GLU A 122 -8.72 13.05 -11.42
C GLU A 122 -9.21 14.38 -10.84
N SER A 123 -9.83 15.21 -11.67
CA SER A 123 -10.32 16.54 -11.26
C SER A 123 -11.41 16.48 -10.18
N ASN A 124 -12.15 15.37 -10.11
CA ASN A 124 -13.15 15.09 -9.06
C ASN A 124 -12.55 14.48 -7.79
N GLY A 125 -11.22 14.31 -7.72
CA GLY A 125 -10.51 13.70 -6.60
C GLY A 125 -10.43 12.17 -6.63
N ASN A 126 -11.08 11.51 -7.60
CA ASN A 126 -11.00 10.06 -7.77
C ASN A 126 -9.61 9.64 -8.24
N LEU A 127 -9.25 8.38 -7.94
CA LEU A 127 -8.00 7.78 -8.41
C LEU A 127 -8.28 6.87 -9.59
N LYS A 128 -7.54 7.08 -10.68
CA LYS A 128 -7.55 6.19 -11.83
C LYS A 128 -6.18 5.59 -12.06
N ARG A 129 -6.16 4.51 -12.83
CA ARG A 129 -4.93 3.88 -13.29
C ARG A 129 -4.18 4.79 -14.27
N ALA A 130 -2.86 4.84 -14.13
CA ALA A 130 -2.01 5.50 -15.11
C ALA A 130 -1.93 4.72 -16.43
N ASN A 131 -1.83 5.44 -17.54
CA ASN A 131 -1.49 4.82 -18.83
C ASN A 131 -0.12 4.16 -18.72
N ILE A 132 -0.08 2.85 -18.97
CA ILE A 132 1.16 2.08 -18.95
C ILE A 132 1.77 2.08 -20.35
N GLY A 133 3.10 2.24 -20.44
CA GLY A 133 3.79 2.16 -21.72
C GLY A 133 3.72 0.76 -22.32
N LYS A 134 3.82 0.62 -23.64
CA LYS A 134 3.68 -0.66 -24.37
C LYS A 134 4.58 -1.80 -23.86
N LYS A 135 5.72 -1.48 -23.25
CA LYS A 135 6.68 -2.45 -22.70
C LYS A 135 6.44 -2.79 -21.22
N SER A 136 5.46 -2.18 -20.58
CA SER A 136 5.16 -2.42 -19.16
C SER A 136 4.31 -3.66 -19.02
N VAL A 137 4.67 -4.52 -18.08
CA VAL A 137 3.89 -5.72 -17.75
C VAL A 137 3.06 -5.44 -16.51
N MET A 138 1.78 -5.79 -16.53
CA MET A 138 0.95 -5.69 -15.33
C MET A 138 1.33 -6.78 -14.33
N ALA A 139 1.37 -6.40 -13.06
CA ALA A 139 1.50 -7.38 -12.00
C ALA A 139 0.22 -8.25 -11.98
N THR A 140 0.39 -9.56 -11.87
CA THR A 140 -0.73 -10.49 -11.70
C THR A 140 -0.52 -11.32 -10.46
N GLU A 141 -1.61 -11.75 -9.83
CA GLU A 141 -1.57 -12.66 -8.68
C GLU A 141 -0.72 -13.89 -8.97
N LYS A 142 -0.94 -14.55 -10.12
CA LYS A 142 -0.16 -15.71 -10.55
C LYS A 142 1.35 -15.42 -10.58
N MET A 143 1.76 -14.29 -11.17
CA MET A 143 3.18 -13.92 -11.22
C MET A 143 3.79 -13.78 -9.83
N ILE A 144 3.09 -13.12 -8.90
CA ILE A 144 3.60 -12.95 -7.53
C ILE A 144 3.74 -14.30 -6.81
N LEU A 145 2.74 -15.18 -6.95
CA LEU A 145 2.76 -16.51 -6.37
C LEU A 145 3.89 -17.39 -6.96
N ASP A 146 4.09 -17.35 -8.28
CA ASP A 146 5.15 -18.08 -8.96
C ASP A 146 6.55 -17.59 -8.53
N ILE A 147 6.73 -16.26 -8.41
CA ILE A 147 7.98 -15.66 -7.90
C ILE A 147 8.22 -16.10 -6.46
N TRP A 148 7.19 -16.07 -5.61
CA TRP A 148 7.30 -16.50 -4.23
C TRP A 148 7.69 -17.98 -4.12
N LYS A 149 7.04 -18.86 -4.90
CA LYS A 149 7.37 -20.28 -4.94
C LYS A 149 8.86 -20.50 -5.25
N LYS A 150 9.38 -19.85 -6.29
CA LYS A 150 10.80 -19.93 -6.65
C LYS A 150 11.72 -19.39 -5.55
N PHE A 151 11.35 -18.26 -4.94
CA PHE A 151 12.11 -17.72 -3.81
C PHE A 151 12.20 -18.71 -2.64
N ARG A 152 11.13 -19.45 -2.36
CA ARG A 152 11.07 -20.45 -1.29
C ARG A 152 11.85 -21.73 -1.59
N GLU A 153 12.08 -22.05 -2.86
CA GLU A 153 13.00 -23.11 -3.28
C GLU A 153 14.45 -22.74 -2.94
N TRP A 154 14.83 -21.47 -3.11
CA TRP A 154 16.19 -20.98 -2.81
C TRP A 154 16.43 -20.67 -1.35
N LYS A 155 15.38 -20.25 -0.63
CA LYS A 155 15.41 -20.02 0.82
C LYS A 155 14.31 -20.85 1.49
N PRO A 156 14.56 -22.17 1.68
CA PRO A 156 13.70 -23.04 2.49
C PRO A 156 13.53 -22.44 3.90
N LYS A 157 12.45 -22.85 4.58
CA LYS A 157 12.16 -22.33 5.93
C LYS A 157 13.15 -22.93 6.92
#